data_AF-A0A8C3YNL6-F1
#
_entry.id   AF-A0A8C3YNL6-F1
#
_cell.length_a   1.000
_cell.length_b   1.000
_cell.length_c   1.000
_cell.angle_alpha   90.00
_cell.angle_beta   90.00
_cell.angle_gamma   90.00
#
_symmetry.space_group_name_H-M   'P 1'
#
loop_
_entity.id
_entity.type
_entity.pdbx_description
1 polymer ?
#
loop_
_entity_poly.entity_id
_entity_poly.type
_entity_poly.pdbx_seq_one_letter_code
_entity_poly.pdbx_strand_id
1 'polypeptide(L)'
;AWASLRPPTTHLPADGLDEDDAAGREATLPERRPLRGQRQPSGSGQGPFYIGGTNGASIISSYCKGKGWQRTRDGRREDYKLKWCEVKSRDAHRSFREGEQLLFQLPNNKLLTTKIGLPGALREHARVLSKTNPSTHTP
;
A
#
# COMPACT_ATOMS: atom_id res chain seq x y z
N ALA A 1 7.81 -44.03 -27.80
CA ALA A 1 8.18 -43.12 -28.92
C ALA A 1 6.99 -42.21 -29.20
N TRP A 2 7.15 -40.89 -29.06
CA TRP A 2 6.09 -39.91 -29.28
C TRP A 2 6.17 -39.44 -30.74
N ALA A 3 5.17 -39.77 -31.54
CA ALA A 3 5.07 -39.31 -32.92
C ALA A 3 4.18 -38.06 -33.01
N SER A 4 4.79 -36.94 -33.43
CA SER A 4 4.14 -35.73 -33.91
C SER A 4 3.28 -36.02 -35.13
N LEU A 5 2.04 -35.51 -35.17
CA LEU A 5 1.31 -35.22 -36.40
C LEU A 5 0.41 -33.99 -36.20
N ARG A 6 0.80 -32.84 -36.79
CA ARG A 6 -0.16 -31.84 -37.32
C ARG A 6 -0.31 -32.11 -38.82
N PRO A 7 -1.50 -31.87 -39.40
CA PRO A 7 -1.57 -30.96 -40.55
C PRO A 7 -2.95 -30.25 -40.65
N PRO A 8 -3.29 -29.55 -41.74
CA PRO A 8 -2.58 -28.49 -42.43
C PRO A 8 -3.42 -27.19 -42.52
N THR A 9 -2.74 -26.08 -42.83
CA THR A 9 -3.35 -24.81 -43.24
C THR A 9 -4.13 -24.98 -44.54
N THR A 10 -5.40 -24.58 -44.57
CA THR A 10 -6.15 -24.34 -45.81
C THR A 10 -6.45 -22.85 -45.93
N HIS A 11 -5.92 -22.28 -46.99
CA HIS A 11 -5.97 -20.89 -47.39
C HIS A 11 -7.12 -20.72 -48.39
N LEU A 12 -8.06 -19.79 -48.16
CA LEU A 12 -8.91 -19.17 -49.19
C LEU A 12 -9.42 -17.79 -48.70
N PRO A 13 -9.74 -16.86 -49.61
CA PRO A 13 -9.27 -15.47 -49.55
C PRO A 13 -10.36 -14.40 -49.31
N ALA A 14 -9.85 -13.17 -49.26
CA ALA A 14 -10.45 -11.84 -49.15
C ALA A 14 -11.88 -11.62 -49.66
N ASP A 15 -12.63 -10.77 -48.95
CA ASP A 15 -13.35 -9.63 -49.52
C ASP A 15 -13.85 -8.68 -48.40
N GLY A 16 -13.72 -7.37 -48.63
CA GLY A 16 -14.35 -6.33 -47.79
C GLY A 16 -13.43 -5.19 -47.37
N LEU A 17 -12.97 -4.39 -48.34
CA LEU A 17 -12.52 -3.02 -48.09
C LEU A 17 -13.77 -2.15 -47.86
N ASP A 18 -13.79 -1.41 -46.76
CA ASP A 18 -14.41 -0.08 -46.70
C ASP A 18 -13.44 0.84 -45.95
N GLU A 19 -12.80 1.71 -46.74
CA GLU A 19 -12.09 2.90 -46.30
C GLU A 19 -13.12 3.93 -45.83
N ASP A 20 -13.01 4.40 -44.59
CA ASP A 20 -13.53 5.72 -44.23
C ASP A 20 -12.46 6.48 -43.45
N ASP A 21 -12.05 7.57 -44.08
CA ASP A 21 -10.99 8.50 -43.72
C ASP A 21 -11.56 9.58 -42.81
N ALA A 22 -11.09 9.66 -41.56
CA ALA A 22 -11.30 10.84 -40.74
C ALA A 22 -10.17 11.01 -39.72
N ALA A 23 -9.14 11.69 -40.19
CA ALA A 23 -8.20 12.52 -39.45
C ALA A 23 -8.46 12.71 -37.94
N GLY A 24 -7.41 12.38 -37.16
CA GLY A 24 -7.04 13.13 -35.97
C GLY A 24 -7.92 12.92 -34.75
N ARG A 25 -7.29 12.42 -33.67
CA ARG A 25 -7.36 13.06 -32.35
C ARG A 25 -6.38 12.37 -31.41
N GLU A 26 -5.20 12.95 -31.38
CA GLU A 26 -4.35 12.97 -30.20
C GLU A 26 -5.18 13.48 -29.02
N ALA A 27 -5.66 12.56 -28.19
CA ALA A 27 -6.32 12.90 -26.94
C ALA A 27 -5.23 13.18 -25.91
N THR A 28 -4.71 14.40 -25.96
CA THR A 28 -3.95 15.06 -24.90
C THR A 28 -4.54 14.70 -23.54
N LEU A 29 -3.77 13.94 -22.76
CA LEU A 29 -3.99 13.76 -21.33
C LEU A 29 -4.10 15.17 -20.71
N PRO A 30 -5.18 15.52 -19.99
CA PRO A 30 -5.20 16.82 -19.32
C PRO A 30 -4.14 16.79 -18.24
N GLU A 31 -3.02 17.46 -18.53
CA GLU A 31 -1.97 17.78 -17.58
C GLU A 31 -2.64 18.44 -16.38
N ARG A 32 -2.69 17.70 -15.27
CA ARG A 32 -3.11 18.22 -13.98
C ARG A 32 -2.10 19.30 -13.60
N ARG A 33 -2.43 20.53 -13.99
CA ARG A 33 -1.73 21.75 -13.58
C ARG A 33 -1.46 21.67 -12.08
N PRO A 34 -0.20 21.71 -11.62
CA PRO A 34 0.06 21.92 -10.21
C PRO A 34 -0.44 23.33 -9.91
N LEU A 35 -1.53 23.45 -9.16
CA LEU A 35 -1.96 24.74 -8.62
C LEU A 35 -0.84 25.27 -7.73
N ARG A 36 -0.01 26.12 -8.33
CA ARG A 36 0.98 26.96 -7.68
C ARG A 36 0.24 27.90 -6.73
N GLY A 37 0.63 27.89 -5.46
CA GLY A 37 0.45 29.05 -4.59
C GLY A 37 -0.49 28.90 -3.42
N GLN A 38 -0.29 27.89 -2.57
CA GLN A 38 -0.24 28.21 -1.14
C GLN A 38 1.22 28.11 -0.72
N ARG A 39 1.90 29.25 -0.59
CA ARG A 39 3.06 29.32 0.31
C ARG A 39 2.52 29.00 1.69
N GLN A 40 2.56 27.73 2.05
CA GLN A 40 2.45 27.28 3.43
C GLN A 40 3.43 28.13 4.24
N PRO A 41 3.03 28.64 5.41
CA PRO A 41 3.95 29.37 6.27
C PRO A 41 5.18 28.50 6.44
N SER A 42 6.32 29.06 6.03
CA SER A 42 7.65 28.48 6.20
C SER A 42 7.94 28.42 7.69
N GLY A 43 7.32 27.44 8.33
CA GLY A 43 7.44 27.12 9.73
C GLY A 43 7.90 25.69 9.82
N SER A 44 8.97 25.50 10.56
CA SER A 44 9.50 24.25 11.10
C SER A 44 8.45 23.47 11.94
N GLY A 45 7.31 23.11 11.35
CA GLY A 45 6.09 22.84 12.11
C GLY A 45 5.60 21.40 12.16
N GLN A 46 6.10 20.50 11.28
CA GLN A 46 5.51 19.15 11.15
C GLN A 46 6.45 18.01 11.58
N GLY A 47 7.62 18.34 12.15
CA GLY A 47 8.54 17.38 12.75
C GLY A 47 9.26 16.46 11.75
N PRO A 48 10.05 15.49 12.27
CA PRO A 48 10.83 14.60 11.44
C PRO A 48 10.00 13.42 10.92
N PHE A 49 10.29 12.96 9.70
CA PHE A 49 9.80 11.68 9.18
C PHE A 49 10.93 10.77 8.71
N TYR A 50 10.75 9.47 8.91
CA TYR A 50 11.67 8.43 8.47
C TYR A 50 11.03 7.56 7.38
N ILE A 51 11.81 7.18 6.37
CA ILE A 51 11.44 6.20 5.34
C ILE A 51 12.47 5.08 5.34
N GLY A 52 12.04 3.86 5.62
CA GLY A 52 12.79 2.61 5.44
C GLY A 52 12.08 1.70 4.44
N GLY A 53 12.82 1.09 3.52
CA GLY A 53 12.27 0.33 2.39
C GLY A 53 12.13 1.17 1.10
N THR A 54 11.52 0.58 0.09
CA THR A 54 11.39 1.17 -1.26
C THR A 54 9.94 1.31 -1.71
N ASN A 55 9.03 0.51 -1.17
CA ASN A 55 7.61 0.53 -1.49
C ASN A 55 6.98 1.85 -1.08
N GLY A 56 6.38 2.56 -2.04
CA GLY A 56 5.73 3.86 -1.82
C GLY A 56 6.67 4.99 -1.38
N ALA A 57 7.99 4.77 -1.29
CA ALA A 57 8.94 5.71 -0.71
C ALA A 57 8.96 7.07 -1.45
N SER A 58 8.84 7.07 -2.77
CA SER A 58 8.82 8.30 -3.59
C SER A 58 7.57 9.14 -3.32
N ILE A 59 6.40 8.50 -3.29
CA ILE A 59 5.10 9.14 -3.06
C ILE A 59 5.08 9.81 -1.69
N ILE A 60 5.45 9.05 -0.65
CA ILE A 60 5.45 9.54 0.73
C ILE A 60 6.52 10.63 0.91
N SER A 61 7.72 10.42 0.36
CA SER A 61 8.77 11.44 0.45
C SER A 61 8.37 12.74 -0.24
N SER A 62 7.69 12.68 -1.39
CA SER A 62 7.23 13.86 -2.12
C SER A 62 6.17 14.62 -1.31
N TYR A 63 5.16 13.90 -0.79
CA TYR A 63 4.11 14.47 0.03
C TYR A 63 4.66 15.16 1.30
N CYS A 64 5.45 14.45 2.10
CA CYS A 64 5.98 14.98 3.36
C CYS A 64 6.87 16.22 3.12
N LYS A 65 7.73 16.19 2.09
CA LYS A 65 8.53 17.36 1.70
C LYS A 65 7.66 18.54 1.26
N GLY A 66 6.64 18.29 0.45
CA GLY A 66 5.68 19.31 0.02
C GLY A 66 4.88 19.94 1.17
N LYS A 67 4.74 19.22 2.29
CA LYS A 67 4.12 19.71 3.54
C LYS A 67 5.11 20.33 4.53
N GLY A 68 6.40 20.46 4.18
CA GLY A 68 7.42 21.05 5.03
C GLY A 68 7.96 20.13 6.14
N TRP A 69 7.73 18.82 6.05
CA TRP A 69 8.30 17.86 7.00
C TRP A 69 9.79 17.64 6.73
N GLN A 70 10.54 17.31 7.78
CA GLN A 70 11.99 17.10 7.68
C GLN A 70 12.31 15.61 7.58
N ARG A 71 12.96 15.19 6.50
CA ARG A 71 13.38 13.79 6.37
C ARG A 71 14.57 13.50 7.28
N THR A 72 14.45 12.50 8.15
CA THR A 72 15.57 11.95 8.91
C THR A 72 16.06 10.64 8.29
N ARG A 73 17.36 10.36 8.45
CA ARG A 73 17.98 9.05 8.14
C ARG A 73 18.11 8.16 9.37
N ASP A 74 17.97 8.75 10.56
CA ASP A 74 17.98 8.01 11.81
C ASP A 74 16.59 7.42 12.07
N GLY A 75 16.47 6.09 11.94
CA GLY A 75 15.25 5.34 12.22
C GLY A 75 15.06 4.95 13.68
N ARG A 76 16.04 5.25 14.56
CA ARG A 76 15.96 5.02 16.01
C ARG A 76 15.48 6.24 16.79
N ARG A 77 15.46 7.41 16.13
CA ARG A 77 14.89 8.64 16.67
C ARG A 77 13.48 8.38 17.19
N GLU A 78 13.13 8.98 18.32
CA GLU A 78 11.85 8.74 19.00
C GLU A 78 10.85 9.90 18.87
N ASP A 79 11.29 11.10 18.47
CA ASP A 79 10.46 12.30 18.28
C ASP A 79 9.93 12.44 16.83
N TYR A 80 9.93 11.35 16.04
CA TYR A 80 9.36 11.37 14.69
C TYR A 80 7.86 11.61 14.74
N LYS A 81 7.34 12.27 13.70
CA LYS A 81 5.90 12.41 13.46
C LYS A 81 5.38 11.31 12.55
N LEU A 82 6.21 10.79 11.66
CA LEU A 82 5.87 9.67 10.77
C LEU A 82 7.05 8.73 10.60
N LYS A 83 6.79 7.43 10.73
CA LYS A 83 7.74 6.37 10.38
C LYS A 83 7.12 5.46 9.32
N TRP A 84 7.58 5.62 8.08
CA TRP A 84 7.22 4.75 6.98
C TRP A 84 8.25 3.63 6.86
N CYS A 85 7.90 2.42 7.24
CA CYS A 85 8.81 1.28 7.23
C CYS A 85 8.08 0.01 6.84
N GLU A 86 8.61 -0.70 5.85
CA GLU A 86 8.19 -2.09 5.56
C GLU A 86 8.71 -3.10 6.60
N VAL A 87 9.56 -2.63 7.52
CA VAL A 87 10.32 -3.47 8.45
C VAL A 87 9.39 -4.20 9.43
N LYS A 88 9.58 -5.52 9.47
CA LYS A 88 8.82 -6.49 10.25
C LYS A 88 9.39 -6.73 11.65
N SER A 89 10.22 -5.84 12.19
CA SER A 89 10.85 -6.02 13.50
C SER A 89 10.05 -5.34 14.61
N ARG A 90 10.00 -5.99 15.78
CA ARG A 90 9.32 -5.48 16.98
C ARG A 90 9.87 -4.12 17.41
N ASP A 91 11.17 -3.91 17.21
CA ASP A 91 11.89 -2.70 17.62
C ASP A 91 11.51 -1.47 16.80
N ALA A 92 10.90 -1.65 15.63
CA ALA A 92 10.46 -0.54 14.79
C ALA A 92 9.38 0.33 15.46
N HIS A 93 8.63 -0.24 16.42
CA HIS A 93 7.46 0.38 17.05
C HIS A 93 7.65 0.65 18.55
N ARG A 94 8.82 0.39 19.12
CA ARG A 94 9.05 0.47 20.58
C ARG A 94 8.71 1.84 21.17
N SER A 95 9.00 2.90 20.42
CA SER A 95 8.83 4.28 20.86
C SER A 95 7.49 4.88 20.43
N PHE A 96 6.61 4.08 19.80
CA PHE A 96 5.31 4.55 19.31
C PHE A 96 4.40 5.00 20.45
N ARG A 97 3.88 6.21 20.34
CA ARG A 97 2.86 6.78 21.23
C ARG A 97 1.63 7.16 20.42
N GLU A 98 0.49 6.61 20.82
CA GLU A 98 -0.81 6.92 20.23
C GLU A 98 -1.12 8.41 20.35
N GLY A 99 -1.69 9.01 19.31
CA GLY A 99 -2.00 10.44 19.25
C GLY A 99 -0.79 11.36 18.99
N GLU A 100 0.45 10.89 19.20
CA GLU A 100 1.64 11.70 18.99
C GLU A 100 2.37 11.42 17.67
N GLN A 101 2.28 10.17 17.20
CA GLN A 101 3.07 9.66 16.07
C GLN A 101 2.23 8.86 15.09
N LEU A 102 2.72 8.73 13.86
CA LEU A 102 2.11 7.94 12.80
C LEU A 102 3.05 6.82 12.34
N LEU A 103 2.45 5.66 12.04
CA LEU A 103 3.13 4.48 11.53
C LEU A 103 2.47 4.00 10.24
N PHE A 104 3.26 3.44 9.33
CA PHE A 104 2.72 2.75 8.15
C PHE A 104 1.95 1.47 8.53
N GLN A 105 2.36 0.77 9.57
CA GLN A 105 1.72 -0.46 10.03
C GLN A 105 1.59 -0.48 11.55
N LEU A 106 0.45 -0.98 12.04
CA LEU A 106 0.27 -1.25 13.45
C LEU A 106 1.05 -2.53 13.85
N PRO A 107 1.62 -2.57 15.07
CA PRO A 107 2.16 -3.79 15.63
C PRO A 107 1.16 -4.95 15.54
N ASN A 108 1.66 -6.16 15.28
CA ASN A 108 0.86 -7.39 15.17
C ASN A 108 -0.23 -7.43 14.08
N ASN A 109 -0.26 -6.46 13.15
CA ASN A 109 -1.29 -6.42 12.09
C ASN A 109 -1.39 -7.73 11.27
N LYS A 110 -0.29 -8.49 11.12
CA LYS A 110 -0.24 -9.73 10.35
C LYS A 110 -1.17 -10.82 10.86
N LEU A 111 -1.55 -10.76 12.14
CA LEU A 111 -2.56 -11.65 12.69
C LEU A 111 -3.90 -11.50 11.97
N LEU A 112 -4.19 -10.31 11.43
CA LEU A 112 -5.46 -10.01 10.77
C LEU A 112 -5.31 -9.75 9.26
N THR A 113 -4.11 -9.37 8.81
CA THR A 113 -3.88 -8.97 7.40
C THR A 113 -3.21 -10.05 6.55
N THR A 114 -3.08 -11.28 7.06
CA THR A 114 -2.52 -12.41 6.30
C THR A 114 -3.50 -13.57 6.21
N LYS A 115 -3.45 -14.30 5.09
CA LYS A 115 -4.28 -15.49 4.85
C LYS A 115 -4.12 -16.56 5.94
N ILE A 116 -2.94 -16.67 6.54
CA ILE A 116 -2.64 -17.66 7.59
C ILE A 116 -2.96 -17.10 8.99
N GLY A 117 -2.62 -15.83 9.24
CA GLY A 117 -2.86 -15.19 10.54
C GLY A 117 -4.34 -15.11 10.89
N LEU A 118 -5.18 -14.72 9.92
CA LEU A 118 -6.60 -14.46 10.17
C LEU A 118 -7.36 -15.70 10.67
N PRO A 119 -7.28 -16.88 10.02
CA PRO A 119 -7.88 -18.09 10.56
C PRO A 119 -7.37 -18.46 11.96
N GLY A 120 -6.08 -18.23 12.25
CA GLY A 120 -5.51 -18.46 13.57
C GLY A 120 -6.14 -17.55 14.64
N ALA A 121 -6.24 -16.25 14.34
CA ALA A 121 -6.87 -15.27 15.23
C ALA A 121 -8.35 -15.59 15.50
N LEU A 122 -9.11 -16.00 14.47
CA LEU A 122 -10.52 -16.37 14.61
C LEU A 122 -10.72 -17.60 15.51
N ARG A 123 -9.90 -18.65 15.34
CA ARG A 123 -9.96 -19.85 16.19
C ARG A 123 -9.65 -19.53 17.64
N GLU A 124 -8.61 -18.72 17.88
CA GLU A 124 -8.23 -18.32 19.23
C GLU A 124 -9.33 -17.48 19.89
N HIS A 125 -9.92 -16.54 19.16
CA HIS A 125 -11.05 -15.76 19.65
C HIS A 125 -12.24 -16.66 20.05
N ALA A 126 -12.62 -17.63 19.21
CA ALA A 126 -13.68 -18.59 19.55
C ALA A 126 -13.35 -19.40 20.81
N ARG A 127 -12.09 -19.83 20.97
CA ARG A 127 -11.60 -20.57 22.15
C ARG A 127 -11.61 -19.72 23.42
N VAL A 128 -11.43 -18.41 23.32
CA VAL A 128 -11.49 -17.50 24.48
C VAL A 128 -12.95 -17.22 24.85
N LEU A 129 -13.82 -17.00 23.85
CA LEU A 129 -15.26 -16.83 24.08
C LEU A 129 -15.89 -18.05 24.75
N SER A 130 -15.53 -19.27 24.34
CA SER A 130 -16.07 -20.50 24.95
C SER A 130 -15.63 -20.70 26.40
N LYS A 131 -14.48 -20.14 26.81
CA LYS A 131 -14.01 -20.17 28.20
C LYS A 131 -14.62 -19.07 29.07
N THR A 132 -15.03 -17.97 28.46
CA THR A 132 -15.56 -16.78 29.16
C THR A 132 -17.08 -16.76 29.25
N ASN A 133 -17.79 -17.58 28.45
CA ASN A 133 -19.21 -17.87 28.61
C ASN A 133 -19.46 -19.34 29.01
N PRO A 134 -19.30 -19.71 30.29
CA PRO A 134 -19.74 -21.00 30.80
C PRO A 134 -21.24 -20.98 31.14
N SER A 135 -22.14 -20.77 30.16
CA SER A 135 -23.60 -20.96 30.29
C SER A 135 -24.26 -20.61 28.95
N THR A 136 -24.97 -21.50 28.24
CA THR A 136 -26.13 -22.27 28.71
C THR A 136 -26.09 -23.71 28.17
N HIS A 137 -25.73 -24.68 29.00
CA HIS A 137 -26.11 -26.07 28.79
C HIS A 137 -27.27 -26.34 29.75
N THR A 138 -28.50 -26.19 29.27
CA THR A 138 -29.69 -26.70 29.96
C THR A 138 -29.83 -28.18 29.58
N PRO A 139 -29.99 -29.10 30.56
CA PRO A 139 -30.06 -30.54 30.31
C PRO A 139 -31.28 -30.95 29.48
#